data_AF-A0A6V7K185-F1
#
_entry.id   AF-A0A6V7K185-F1
#
_cell.length_a   1.000
_cell.length_b   1.000
_cell.length_c   1.000
_cell.angle_alpha   90.00
_cell.angle_beta   90.00
_cell.angle_gamma   90.00
#
_symmetry.space_group_name_H-M   'P 1'
#
loop_
_entity.id
_entity.type
_entity.pdbx_description
1 polymer ?
#
loop_
_entity_poly.entity_id
_entity_poly.type
_entity_poly.pdbx_seq_one_letter_code
_entity_poly.pdbx_strand_id
1 'polypeptide(L)' 'MDRWTGKVAVVTGASAGIGLATAKALVTEGMIVVGLARRKEKME' A
#
# COMPACT_ATOMS: atom_id res chain seq x y z
N MET A 1 7.33 16.05 1.09
CA MET A 1 7.41 15.07 2.20
C MET A 1 8.48 14.07 1.80
N ASP A 2 9.74 14.53 1.72
CA ASP A 2 10.70 13.88 0.80
C ASP A 2 11.40 12.68 1.42
N ARG A 3 11.20 12.49 2.73
CA ARG A 3 11.73 11.34 3.50
C ARG A 3 11.28 10.00 2.93
N TRP A 4 10.10 9.94 2.32
CA TRP A 4 9.43 8.71 1.94
C TRP A 4 9.53 8.41 0.44
N THR A 5 9.72 9.43 -0.39
CA THR A 5 9.87 9.29 -1.84
C THR A 5 10.88 8.22 -2.22
N GLY A 6 10.48 7.29 -3.09
CA GLY A 6 11.33 6.21 -3.61
C GLY A 6 11.59 5.06 -2.63
N LYS A 7 11.11 5.13 -1.38
CA LYS A 7 11.22 4.01 -0.43
C LYS A 7 10.15 2.95 -0.70
N VAL A 8 10.43 1.72 -0.27
CA VAL A 8 9.53 0.58 -0.40
C VAL A 8 8.78 0.34 0.91
N ALA A 9 7.46 0.17 0.83
CA ALA A 9 6.62 -0.25 1.95
C ALA A 9 5.87 -1.55 1.62
N VAL A 10 5.82 -2.47 2.58
CA VAL A 10 5.01 -3.70 2.50
C VAL A 10 3.78 -3.52 3.37
N VAL A 11 2.58 -3.66 2.78
CA VAL A 11 1.31 -3.51 3.48
C VAL A 11 0.54 -4.83 3.46
N THR A 12 0.36 -5.43 4.63
CA THR A 12 -0.50 -6.61 4.79
C THR A 12 -1.96 -6.20 4.99
N GLY A 13 -2.90 -7.03 4.54
CA GLY A 13 -4.32 -6.70 4.60
C GLY A 13 -4.73 -5.60 3.60
N ALA A 14 -3.98 -5.39 2.52
CA ALA A 14 -4.17 -4.29 1.58
C ALA A 14 -5.48 -4.34 0.76
N SER A 15 -6.23 -5.46 0.81
CA SER A 15 -7.46 -5.64 0.02
C SER A 15 -8.67 -4.79 0.45
N ALA A 16 -8.68 -4.22 1.66
CA ALA A 16 -9.84 -3.46 2.15
C ALA A 16 -9.50 -2.60 3.39
N GLY A 17 -10.42 -1.71 3.75
CA GLY A 17 -10.40 -0.98 5.01
C GLY A 17 -9.11 -0.17 5.22
N ILE A 18 -8.57 -0.23 6.44
CA ILE A 18 -7.38 0.53 6.83
C ILE A 18 -6.16 0.12 5.98
N GLY A 19 -5.94 -1.17 5.72
CA GLY A 19 -4.81 -1.61 4.92
C GLY A 19 -4.83 -1.02 3.50
N LEU A 20 -5.99 -0.97 2.87
CA LEU A 20 -6.16 -0.34 1.56
C LEU A 20 -5.94 1.18 1.62
N ALA A 21 -6.52 1.86 2.61
CA ALA A 21 -6.36 3.29 2.79
C ALA A 21 -4.89 3.68 3.02
N THR A 22 -4.18 2.92 3.86
CA THR A 22 -2.75 3.09 4.12
C THR A 22 -1.93 2.87 2.86
N ALA A 23 -2.18 1.79 2.11
CA ALA A 23 -1.46 1.53 0.86
C ALA A 23 -1.61 2.71 -0.12
N LYS A 24 -2.83 3.25 -0.27
CA LYS A 24 -3.09 4.42 -1.12
C LYS A 24 -2.34 5.66 -0.64
N ALA A 25 -2.39 5.95 0.66
CA ALA A 25 -1.72 7.12 1.24
C ALA A 25 -0.19 7.06 1.02
N LEU A 26 0.43 5.89 1.23
CA LEU A 26 1.88 5.72 1.02
C LEU A 26 2.27 5.90 -0.45
N VAL A 27 1.45 5.43 -1.40
CA VAL A 27 1.67 5.70 -2.84
C VAL A 27 1.60 7.21 -3.13
N THR A 28 0.62 7.92 -2.55
CA THR A 28 0.50 9.38 -2.73
C THR A 28 1.73 10.13 -2.20
N GLU A 29 2.39 9.63 -1.16
CA GLU A 29 3.65 10.16 -0.64
C GLU A 29 4.89 9.74 -1.44
N GLY A 30 4.71 9.16 -2.64
CA GLY A 30 5.79 8.82 -3.56
C GLY A 30 6.55 7.54 -3.20
N MET A 31 5.98 6.69 -2.34
CA MET A 31 6.55 5.38 -2.03
C MET A 31 6.17 4.33 -3.08
N ILE A 32 7.02 3.32 -3.19
CA ILE A 32 6.69 2.05 -3.87
C ILE A 32 6.00 1.15 -2.85
N VAL A 33 4.78 0.69 -3.14
CA VAL A 33 3.99 -0.11 -2.20
C VAL A 33 3.77 -1.52 -2.73
N VAL A 34 4.10 -2.52 -1.91
CA VAL A 34 3.77 -3.94 -2.14
C VAL A 34 2.61 -4.31 -1.22
N GLY A 35 1.42 -4.45 -1.80
CA GLY A 35 0.21 -4.85 -1.09
C GLY A 35 0.05 -6.37 -1.04
N LEU A 36 -0.22 -6.92 0.14
CA LEU A 36 -0.46 -8.34 0.37
C LEU A 36 -1.84 -8.58 0.96
N ALA A 37 -2.63 -9.48 0.37
CA ALA A 37 -3.87 -9.97 0.94
C ALA A 37 -4.18 -11.39 0.47
N ARG A 38 -5.05 -12.07 1.22
CA ARG A 38 -5.43 -13.48 0.98
C ARG A 38 -6.38 -13.67 -0.21
N ARG A 39 -7.22 -12.68 -0.50
CA ARG A 39 -8.26 -12.71 -1.52
C ARG A 39 -7.74 -12.05 -2.78
N LYS A 40 -7.38 -12.85 -3.78
CA LYS A 40 -6.81 -12.34 -5.03
C LYS A 40 -7.83 -11.50 -5.80
N GLU A 41 -9.10 -11.91 -5.78
CA GLU A 41 -10.22 -11.23 -6.43
C GLU A 41 -10.49 -9.80 -5.91
N LYS A 42 -9.92 -9.43 -4.76
CA LYS A 42 -9.98 -8.07 -4.20
C LYS A 42 -8.70 -7.25 -4.39
N MET A 43 -7.72 -7.80 -5.11
CA MET A 43 -6.39 -7.20 -5.34
C MET A 43 -6.12 -6.90 -6.82
N GLU A 44 -7.00 -7.33 -7.72
CA GLU A 44 -7.04 -6.97 -9.15
C GLU A 44 -7.86 -5.67 -9.33
#